data_AF-A0A7S1YHW9-F1
#
_entry.id   AF-A0A7S1YHW9-F1
#
_cell.length_a   1.000
_cell.length_b   1.000
_cell.length_c   1.000
_cell.angle_alpha   90.00
_cell.angle_beta   90.00
_cell.angle_gamma   90.00
#
_symmetry.space_group_name_H-M   'P 1'
#
loop_
_entity.id
_entity.type
_entity.pdbx_description
1 polymer ?
#
loop_
_entity_poly.entity_id
_entity_poly.type
_entity_poly.pdbx_seq_one_letter_code
_entity_poly.pdbx_strand_id
1 'polypeptide(L)'
;RLLIPNPEGHYDFTIVSAMGVITEGKRGLELKDAFERIKKQRNVSTIRADTGTARSFEFNAAKIEDAIATANKLKKPYGMLGYSQGCANILTAESMLLSGSPIQRKMVANNKENGGLICRQLLFSAANGTMHGACSDAKVQRLIIMCEEFFKYQQGYFSRALTTSVLELLSNLMDSAPFQKFLGGAQSMLPEGCRAFWRESQHLPHVPTCTLRAVMEKHTTPESLEMISNLLTKQAGSPLHDSQVHVYDAVAYPMYILNRNGRVLKACSVGEGAIQRTHHWSPLSDEVEFVQTKHDMDRAIFECAKDRHIFPWVDVNVRFGFIKYTEKNDSSIAKQEKSTAQDTATDADIIE
;
A
#
# COMPACT_ATOMS: atom_id res chain seq x y z
N ARG A 1 12.37 19.32 -0.58
CA ARG A 1 11.28 19.25 0.43
C ARG A 1 10.74 20.67 0.59
N LEU A 2 9.43 20.89 0.47
CA LEU A 2 8.84 22.15 0.93
C LEU A 2 8.76 22.06 2.45
N LEU A 3 9.61 22.80 3.16
CA LEU A 3 9.74 22.77 4.63
C LEU A 3 8.69 23.65 5.34
N ILE A 4 7.63 24.02 4.62
CA ILE A 4 6.56 24.89 5.12
C ILE A 4 5.49 23.98 5.74
N PRO A 5 5.12 24.14 7.02
CA PRO A 5 4.03 23.35 7.62
C PRO A 5 2.68 23.67 6.96
N ASN A 6 1.73 22.75 7.02
CA ASN A 6 0.33 23.04 6.71
C ASN A 6 -0.33 23.75 7.92
N PRO A 7 -1.14 24.81 7.72
CA PRO A 7 -1.96 25.40 8.77
C PRO A 7 -2.72 24.37 9.62
N GLU A 8 -2.98 24.70 10.88
CA GLU A 8 -3.78 23.83 11.75
C GLU A 8 -5.24 23.79 11.35
N GLY A 9 -5.77 22.59 11.16
CA GLY A 9 -7.15 22.41 10.76
C GLY A 9 -7.51 20.96 10.52
N HIS A 10 -8.81 20.73 10.45
CA HIS A 10 -9.40 19.45 10.09
C HIS A 10 -9.60 19.38 8.57
N TYR A 11 -9.46 18.19 8.01
CA TYR A 11 -9.50 17.96 6.57
C TYR A 11 -10.78 17.22 6.20
N ASP A 12 -11.41 17.61 5.10
CA ASP A 12 -12.55 16.90 4.55
C ASP A 12 -12.11 15.71 3.71
N PHE A 13 -11.69 14.65 4.40
CA PHE A 13 -11.01 13.52 3.78
C PHE A 13 -11.19 12.21 4.55
N THR A 14 -11.32 11.13 3.78
CA THR A 14 -11.30 9.75 4.27
C THR A 14 -10.22 8.95 3.54
N ILE A 15 -9.45 8.13 4.25
CA ILE A 15 -8.52 7.17 3.64
C ILE A 15 -9.24 5.83 3.48
N VAL A 16 -9.28 5.28 2.27
CA VAL A 16 -9.58 3.86 2.05
C VAL A 16 -8.25 3.12 1.93
N SER A 17 -7.94 2.23 2.88
CA SER A 17 -6.64 1.57 2.95
C SER A 17 -6.73 0.07 2.65
N ALA A 18 -5.89 -0.40 1.73
CA ALA A 18 -5.76 -1.81 1.36
C ALA A 18 -4.31 -2.29 1.56
N MET A 19 -4.15 -3.42 2.23
CA MET A 19 -2.84 -3.92 2.62
C MET A 19 -2.32 -5.00 1.65
N GLY A 20 -1.11 -5.50 1.91
CA GLY A 20 -0.32 -6.35 1.01
C GLY A 20 -0.71 -7.83 0.93
N VAL A 21 0.31 -8.68 0.77
CA VAL A 21 0.15 -10.14 0.63
C VAL A 21 -0.18 -10.80 1.98
N ILE A 22 0.42 -10.31 3.06
CA ILE A 22 0.29 -10.81 4.44
C ILE A 22 -0.42 -9.72 5.25
N THR A 23 -1.71 -9.93 5.52
CA THR A 23 -2.60 -8.95 6.18
C THR A 23 -3.76 -9.66 6.86
N GLU A 24 -4.26 -9.09 7.96
CA GLU A 24 -5.56 -9.48 8.53
C GLU A 24 -6.74 -8.66 7.99
N GLY A 25 -6.58 -8.02 6.82
CA GLY A 25 -7.60 -7.20 6.18
C GLY A 25 -8.10 -6.08 7.09
N LYS A 26 -9.37 -6.16 7.49
CA LYS A 26 -9.98 -5.17 8.39
C LYS A 26 -9.38 -5.16 9.80
N ARG A 27 -8.75 -6.25 10.24
CA ARG A 27 -8.14 -6.41 11.58
C ARG A 27 -6.64 -6.08 11.64
N GLY A 28 -5.99 -5.85 10.50
CA GLY A 28 -4.55 -5.57 10.44
C GLY A 28 -4.15 -4.33 11.24
N LEU A 29 -2.92 -4.33 11.75
CA LEU A 29 -2.38 -3.30 12.64
C LEU A 29 -1.38 -2.39 11.90
N GLU A 30 -1.06 -2.69 10.64
CA GLU A 30 -0.13 -1.95 9.77
C GLU A 30 -0.49 -0.46 9.73
N LEU A 31 0.40 0.43 10.17
CA LEU A 31 0.14 1.89 10.25
C LEU A 31 -0.99 2.32 11.21
N LYS A 32 -1.52 1.45 12.09
CA LYS A 32 -2.62 1.76 13.03
C LYS A 32 -2.40 3.08 13.77
N ASP A 33 -1.26 3.24 14.44
CA ASP A 33 -0.99 4.45 15.22
C ASP A 33 -0.90 5.71 14.35
N ALA A 34 -0.44 5.59 13.10
CA ALA A 34 -0.40 6.71 12.16
C ALA A 34 -1.82 7.11 11.73
N PHE A 35 -2.72 6.15 11.54
CA PHE A 35 -4.14 6.41 11.32
C PHE A 35 -4.83 7.02 12.55
N GLU A 36 -4.51 6.56 13.76
CA GLU A 36 -5.02 7.14 15.01
C GLU A 36 -4.51 8.58 15.22
N ARG A 37 -3.21 8.83 14.99
CA ARG A 37 -2.61 10.17 15.08
C ARG A 37 -3.20 11.14 14.04
N ILE A 38 -3.33 10.74 12.77
CA ILE A 38 -3.89 11.65 11.76
C ILE A 38 -5.40 11.89 11.96
N LYS A 39 -6.14 10.91 12.49
CA LYS A 39 -7.52 11.12 12.93
C LYS A 39 -7.59 12.15 14.07
N LYS A 40 -6.74 12.02 15.10
CA LYS A 40 -6.68 12.96 16.23
C LYS A 40 -6.29 14.37 15.80
N GLN A 41 -5.28 14.52 14.95
CA GLN A 41 -4.73 15.83 14.57
C GLN A 41 -5.51 16.52 13.45
N ARG A 42 -6.00 15.76 12.46
CA ARG A 42 -6.57 16.28 11.21
C ARG A 42 -8.01 15.85 10.93
N ASN A 43 -8.65 15.07 11.82
CA ASN A 43 -9.99 14.50 11.63
C ASN A 43 -10.13 13.61 10.37
N VAL A 44 -9.01 13.08 9.86
CA VAL A 44 -9.00 12.16 8.73
C VAL A 44 -9.38 10.77 9.23
N SER A 45 -10.54 10.27 8.81
CA SER A 45 -10.97 8.90 9.12
C SER A 45 -10.32 7.90 8.17
N THR A 46 -10.07 6.67 8.63
CA THR A 46 -9.54 5.58 7.81
C THR A 46 -10.52 4.40 7.81
N ILE A 47 -10.79 3.85 6.62
CA ILE A 47 -11.60 2.65 6.40
C ILE A 47 -10.67 1.59 5.81
N ARG A 48 -10.39 0.55 6.61
CA ARG A 48 -9.63 -0.62 6.13
C ARG A 48 -10.52 -1.50 5.27
N ALA A 49 -10.07 -1.82 4.07
CA ALA A 49 -10.65 -2.85 3.22
C ALA A 49 -10.36 -4.23 3.81
N ASP A 50 -11.32 -5.16 3.70
CA ASP A 50 -11.19 -6.51 4.25
C ASP A 50 -10.48 -7.45 3.26
N THR A 51 -9.27 -7.06 2.85
CA THR A 51 -8.44 -7.80 1.90
C THR A 51 -7.94 -9.12 2.50
N GLY A 52 -7.96 -10.18 1.71
CA GLY A 52 -7.48 -11.50 2.12
C GLY A 52 -6.00 -11.72 1.79
N THR A 53 -5.28 -12.32 2.74
CA THR A 53 -3.91 -12.82 2.54
C THR A 53 -3.82 -13.76 1.34
N ALA A 54 -2.82 -13.54 0.48
CA ALA A 54 -2.53 -14.30 -0.74
C ALA A 54 -3.78 -14.58 -1.63
N ARG A 55 -4.64 -13.57 -1.83
CA ARG A 55 -5.79 -13.63 -2.77
C ARG A 55 -5.50 -12.84 -4.05
N SER A 56 -6.21 -13.18 -5.13
CA SER A 56 -6.12 -12.48 -6.41
C SER A 56 -6.55 -11.01 -6.30
N PHE A 57 -6.16 -10.21 -7.30
CA PHE A 57 -6.46 -8.78 -7.33
C PHE A 57 -7.97 -8.52 -7.35
N GLU A 58 -8.77 -9.32 -8.05
CA GLU A 58 -10.21 -9.15 -8.22
C GLU A 58 -10.96 -9.42 -6.91
N PHE A 59 -10.54 -10.45 -6.16
CA PHE A 59 -11.11 -10.74 -4.84
C PHE A 59 -10.84 -9.58 -3.86
N ASN A 60 -9.60 -9.09 -3.84
CA ASN A 60 -9.23 -7.98 -2.96
C ASN A 60 -9.84 -6.65 -3.43
N ALA A 61 -10.01 -6.44 -4.74
CA ALA A 61 -10.67 -5.28 -5.32
C ALA A 61 -12.15 -5.20 -4.94
N ALA A 62 -12.89 -6.32 -4.95
CA ALA A 62 -14.27 -6.36 -4.46
C ALA A 62 -14.37 -5.96 -2.97
N LYS A 63 -13.37 -6.32 -2.15
CA LYS A 63 -13.29 -5.90 -0.74
C LYS A 63 -12.89 -4.44 -0.53
N ILE A 64 -12.23 -3.84 -1.52
CA ILE A 64 -11.95 -2.40 -1.56
C ILE A 64 -13.19 -1.63 -2.04
N GLU A 65 -13.99 -2.19 -2.95
CA GLU A 65 -15.29 -1.63 -3.34
C GLU A 65 -16.25 -1.55 -2.14
N ASP A 66 -16.35 -2.59 -1.29
CA ASP A 66 -17.10 -2.55 -0.02
C ASP A 66 -16.68 -1.37 0.89
N ALA A 67 -15.37 -1.09 0.95
CA ALA A 67 -14.80 0.00 1.74
C ALA A 67 -15.06 1.38 1.10
N ILE A 68 -14.99 1.50 -0.23
CA ILE A 68 -15.35 2.71 -1.00
C ILE A 68 -16.84 3.02 -0.84
N ALA A 69 -17.71 2.01 -0.94
CA ALA A 69 -19.14 2.17 -0.68
C ALA A 69 -19.42 2.65 0.76
N THR A 70 -18.54 2.31 1.72
CA THR A 70 -18.60 2.83 3.09
C THR A 70 -18.09 4.27 3.18
N ALA A 71 -17.02 4.63 2.47
CA ALA A 71 -16.52 6.01 2.38
C ALA A 71 -17.57 6.97 1.79
N ASN A 72 -18.25 6.57 0.71
CA ASN A 72 -19.26 7.39 0.04
C ASN A 72 -20.52 7.62 0.89
N LYS A 73 -20.85 6.72 1.83
CA LYS A 73 -21.91 6.97 2.83
C LYS A 73 -21.59 8.12 3.77
N LEU A 74 -20.30 8.46 3.95
CA LEU A 74 -19.87 9.63 4.72
C LEU A 74 -19.99 10.94 3.91
N LYS A 75 -20.24 10.86 2.60
CA LYS A 75 -20.30 12.00 1.65
C LYS A 75 -19.04 12.88 1.66
N LYS A 76 -17.88 12.25 1.87
CA LYS A 76 -16.57 12.92 1.91
C LYS A 76 -15.70 12.46 0.74
N PRO A 77 -14.87 13.35 0.16
CA PRO A 77 -13.78 12.93 -0.73
C PRO A 77 -12.89 11.90 -0.05
N TYR A 78 -12.41 10.92 -0.82
CA TYR A 78 -11.52 9.89 -0.31
C TYR A 78 -10.27 9.70 -1.16
N GLY A 79 -9.24 9.16 -0.53
CA GLY A 79 -8.03 8.73 -1.21
C GLY A 79 -7.77 7.25 -0.93
N MET A 80 -7.23 6.56 -1.93
CA MET A 80 -6.88 5.14 -1.79
C MET A 80 -5.41 4.99 -1.42
N LEU A 81 -5.14 4.26 -0.35
CA LEU A 81 -3.81 3.89 0.09
C LEU A 81 -3.60 2.39 -0.12
N GLY A 82 -2.62 2.03 -0.94
CA GLY A 82 -2.17 0.66 -1.13
C GLY A 82 -0.81 0.44 -0.46
N TYR A 83 -0.62 -0.74 0.13
CA TYR A 83 0.68 -1.21 0.62
C TYR A 83 1.06 -2.54 -0.06
N SER A 84 2.28 -2.66 -0.59
CA SER A 84 2.75 -3.89 -1.27
C SER A 84 1.75 -4.31 -2.39
N GLN A 85 1.22 -5.54 -2.38
CA GLN A 85 0.16 -6.00 -3.29
C GLN A 85 -1.09 -5.12 -3.23
N GLY A 86 -1.39 -4.50 -2.09
CA GLY A 86 -2.48 -3.54 -1.91
C GLY A 86 -2.46 -2.40 -2.93
N CYS A 87 -1.27 -2.04 -3.45
CA CYS A 87 -1.12 -1.08 -4.55
C CYS A 87 -1.78 -1.56 -5.85
N ALA A 88 -1.59 -2.82 -6.23
CA ALA A 88 -2.28 -3.41 -7.38
C ALA A 88 -3.78 -3.55 -7.09
N ASN A 89 -4.12 -4.04 -5.88
CA ASN A 89 -5.52 -4.26 -5.48
C ASN A 89 -6.39 -2.97 -5.58
N ILE A 90 -5.88 -1.79 -5.16
CA ILE A 90 -6.65 -0.53 -5.29
C ILE A 90 -6.78 -0.02 -6.72
N LEU A 91 -5.78 -0.30 -7.58
CA LEU A 91 -5.81 0.07 -8.99
C LEU A 91 -6.81 -0.84 -9.75
N THR A 92 -6.84 -2.14 -9.44
CA THR A 92 -7.87 -3.07 -9.92
C THR A 92 -9.27 -2.64 -9.46
N ALA A 93 -9.44 -2.24 -8.19
CA ALA A 93 -10.71 -1.74 -7.66
C ALA A 93 -11.20 -0.51 -8.42
N GLU A 94 -10.33 0.46 -8.70
CA GLU A 94 -10.69 1.62 -9.52
C GLU A 94 -11.09 1.22 -10.93
N SER A 95 -10.32 0.33 -11.57
CA SER A 95 -10.62 -0.13 -12.92
C SER A 95 -11.96 -0.86 -13.00
N MET A 96 -12.30 -1.69 -12.00
CA MET A 96 -13.61 -2.34 -11.86
C MET A 96 -14.73 -1.32 -11.67
N LEU A 97 -14.54 -0.30 -10.82
CA LEU A 97 -15.54 0.74 -10.60
C LEU A 97 -15.77 1.61 -11.85
N LEU A 98 -14.72 1.86 -12.64
CA LEU A 98 -14.78 2.63 -13.89
C LEU A 98 -15.42 1.85 -15.05
N SER A 99 -15.19 0.54 -15.15
CA SER A 99 -15.83 -0.33 -16.15
C SER A 99 -17.23 -0.79 -15.74
N GLY A 100 -17.57 -0.68 -14.46
CA GLY A 100 -18.80 -1.17 -13.87
C GLY A 100 -20.08 -0.37 -14.15
N SER A 101 -21.10 -0.66 -13.34
CA SER A 101 -22.43 -0.05 -13.41
C SER A 101 -22.41 1.48 -13.24
N PRO A 102 -23.48 2.19 -13.65
CA PRO A 102 -23.62 3.62 -13.38
C PRO A 102 -23.50 4.00 -11.89
N ILE A 103 -23.86 3.09 -10.98
CA ILE A 103 -23.73 3.29 -9.53
C ILE A 103 -22.24 3.23 -9.12
N GLN A 104 -21.51 2.21 -9.59
CA GLN A 104 -20.08 2.06 -9.35
C GLN A 104 -19.26 3.23 -9.92
N ARG A 105 -19.57 3.68 -11.15
CA ARG A 105 -18.91 4.86 -11.74
C ARG A 105 -19.19 6.15 -10.95
N LYS A 106 -20.38 6.28 -10.35
CA LYS A 106 -20.71 7.37 -9.41
C LYS A 106 -19.97 7.27 -8.07
N MET A 107 -19.37 6.14 -7.72
CA MET A 107 -18.58 5.98 -6.49
C MET A 107 -17.16 6.56 -6.61
N VAL A 108 -16.58 6.57 -7.82
CA VAL A 108 -15.24 7.14 -8.08
C VAL A 108 -15.31 8.58 -8.58
N ALA A 109 -16.38 8.96 -9.27
CA ALA A 109 -16.57 10.31 -9.78
C ALA A 109 -16.77 11.33 -8.63
N ASN A 110 -15.76 12.19 -8.41
CA ASN A 110 -15.84 13.23 -7.38
C ASN A 110 -16.95 14.25 -7.68
N ASN A 111 -18.03 14.18 -6.90
CA ASN A 111 -19.15 15.11 -6.93
C ASN A 111 -19.60 15.44 -5.49
N LYS A 112 -20.39 16.51 -5.34
CA LYS A 112 -20.86 16.98 -4.03
C LYS A 112 -21.83 16.02 -3.31
N GLU A 113 -22.39 15.02 -4.00
CA GLU A 113 -23.43 14.15 -3.46
C GLU A 113 -22.86 12.93 -2.73
N ASN A 114 -21.78 12.37 -3.29
CA ASN A 114 -21.19 11.10 -2.83
C ASN A 114 -19.83 11.28 -2.14
N GLY A 115 -19.09 12.34 -2.48
CA GLY A 115 -17.62 12.28 -2.43
C GLY A 115 -17.08 11.35 -3.53
N GLY A 116 -15.80 11.49 -3.86
CA GLY A 116 -15.17 10.58 -4.82
C GLY A 116 -13.66 10.48 -4.60
N LEU A 117 -13.02 9.72 -5.48
CA LEU A 117 -11.59 9.51 -5.45
C LEU A 117 -10.86 10.81 -5.83
N ILE A 118 -10.02 11.33 -4.93
CA ILE A 118 -9.27 12.57 -5.17
C ILE A 118 -7.75 12.43 -5.11
N CYS A 119 -7.21 11.34 -4.56
CA CYS A 119 -5.78 11.04 -4.61
C CYS A 119 -5.48 9.55 -4.34
N ARG A 120 -4.29 9.09 -4.70
CA ARG A 120 -3.78 7.74 -4.41
C ARG A 120 -2.42 7.80 -3.74
N GLN A 121 -2.11 6.84 -2.87
CA GLN A 121 -0.79 6.60 -2.31
C GLN A 121 -0.41 5.13 -2.48
N LEU A 122 0.73 4.87 -3.10
CA LEU A 122 1.29 3.52 -3.24
C LEU A 122 2.53 3.41 -2.36
N LEU A 123 2.47 2.56 -1.34
CA LEU A 123 3.59 2.27 -0.42
C LEU A 123 4.27 0.97 -0.83
N PHE A 124 5.56 1.03 -1.20
CA PHE A 124 6.35 -0.16 -1.57
C PHE A 124 5.68 -0.96 -2.69
N SER A 125 5.29 -0.22 -3.75
CA SER A 125 4.37 -0.69 -4.79
C SER A 125 4.87 -1.94 -5.51
N ALA A 126 4.14 -3.04 -5.35
CA ALA A 126 4.39 -4.29 -6.07
C ALA A 126 3.59 -4.40 -7.38
N ALA A 127 2.99 -3.31 -7.86
CA ALA A 127 2.10 -3.32 -9.03
C ALA A 127 2.81 -3.60 -10.37
N ASN A 128 4.13 -3.37 -10.46
CA ASN A 128 4.95 -3.82 -11.60
C ASN A 128 5.47 -5.26 -11.44
N GLY A 129 4.97 -5.99 -10.43
CA GLY A 129 5.45 -7.31 -10.03
C GLY A 129 6.45 -7.22 -8.87
N THR A 130 6.96 -8.38 -8.48
CA THR A 130 8.07 -8.49 -7.53
C THR A 130 9.11 -9.46 -8.08
N MET A 131 10.38 -9.24 -7.74
CA MET A 131 11.47 -10.16 -8.10
C MET A 131 11.29 -11.53 -7.43
N HIS A 132 10.59 -11.58 -6.28
CA HIS A 132 10.17 -12.84 -5.65
C HIS A 132 9.16 -13.59 -6.50
N GLY A 133 8.10 -12.88 -6.94
CA GLY A 133 7.02 -13.40 -7.76
C GLY A 133 7.53 -14.01 -9.05
N ALA A 134 8.36 -13.29 -9.81
CA ALA A 134 8.93 -13.75 -11.08
C ALA A 134 9.74 -15.07 -10.97
N CYS A 135 10.18 -15.45 -9.76
CA CYS A 135 10.84 -16.74 -9.50
C CYS A 135 9.98 -17.75 -8.74
N SER A 136 8.73 -17.44 -8.37
CA SER A 136 7.86 -18.34 -7.60
C SER A 136 7.61 -19.66 -8.34
N ASP A 137 7.22 -19.62 -9.61
CA ASP A 137 6.98 -20.83 -10.41
C ASP A 137 8.24 -21.68 -10.52
N ALA A 138 9.39 -21.05 -10.78
CA ALA A 138 10.68 -21.73 -10.84
C ALA A 138 11.12 -22.33 -9.48
N LYS A 139 10.78 -21.67 -8.36
CA LYS A 139 11.02 -22.19 -7.00
C LYS A 139 10.10 -23.39 -6.69
N VAL A 140 8.82 -23.32 -7.05
CA VAL A 140 7.86 -24.43 -6.88
C VAL A 140 8.25 -25.62 -7.76
N GLN A 141 8.57 -25.40 -9.03
CA GLN A 141 9.08 -26.46 -9.93
C GLN A 141 10.37 -27.09 -9.39
N ARG A 142 11.33 -26.29 -8.91
CA ARG A 142 12.56 -26.83 -8.29
C ARG A 142 12.27 -27.61 -7.01
N LEU A 143 11.33 -27.17 -6.17
CA LEU A 143 10.93 -27.92 -4.98
C LEU A 143 10.32 -29.28 -5.36
N ILE A 144 9.45 -29.32 -6.37
CA ILE A 144 8.88 -30.57 -6.90
C ILE A 144 9.98 -31.50 -7.41
N ILE A 145 10.93 -30.99 -8.20
CA ILE A 145 12.08 -31.76 -8.71
C ILE A 145 12.95 -32.28 -7.56
N MET A 146 13.28 -31.44 -6.57
CA MET A 146 14.07 -31.85 -5.40
C MET A 146 13.38 -32.92 -4.56
N CYS A 147 12.05 -32.82 -4.37
CA CYS A 147 11.26 -33.87 -3.71
C CYS A 147 11.28 -35.16 -4.54
N GLU A 148 11.10 -35.09 -5.85
CA GLU A 148 11.14 -36.24 -6.75
C GLU A 148 12.53 -36.93 -6.74
N GLU A 149 13.62 -36.16 -6.82
CA GLU A 149 14.99 -36.66 -6.72
C GLU A 149 15.28 -37.30 -5.35
N PHE A 150 14.87 -36.66 -4.25
CA PHE A 150 14.99 -37.22 -2.91
C PHE A 150 14.25 -38.55 -2.78
N PHE A 151 12.98 -38.62 -3.21
CA PHE A 151 12.22 -39.85 -3.13
C PHE A 151 12.76 -40.94 -4.05
N LYS A 152 13.24 -40.61 -5.26
CA LYS A 152 13.95 -41.54 -6.15
C LYS A 152 15.20 -42.11 -5.49
N TYR A 153 16.05 -41.26 -4.91
CA TYR A 153 17.26 -41.69 -4.20
C TYR A 153 16.95 -42.61 -3.02
N GLN A 154 15.86 -42.33 -2.29
CA GLN A 154 15.43 -43.10 -1.13
C GLN A 154 14.54 -44.32 -1.45
N GLN A 155 14.33 -44.69 -2.73
CA GLN A 155 13.53 -45.85 -3.13
C GLN A 155 14.05 -47.19 -2.56
N GLY A 156 15.33 -47.28 -2.20
CA GLY A 156 15.91 -48.45 -1.53
C GLY A 156 15.68 -48.51 -0.02
N TYR A 157 15.24 -47.41 0.61
CA TYR A 157 15.12 -47.28 2.07
C TYR A 157 13.67 -47.09 2.54
N PHE A 158 12.82 -46.46 1.73
CA PHE A 158 11.40 -46.27 2.05
C PHE A 158 10.50 -47.26 1.34
N SER A 159 9.42 -47.68 2.02
CA SER A 159 8.41 -48.53 1.40
C SER A 159 7.68 -47.76 0.29
N ARG A 160 7.30 -48.47 -0.78
CA ARG A 160 6.49 -47.90 -1.86
C ARG A 160 5.23 -47.23 -1.34
N ALA A 161 4.60 -47.79 -0.31
CA ALA A 161 3.44 -47.21 0.36
C ALA A 161 3.74 -45.83 0.98
N LEU A 162 4.85 -45.68 1.72
CA LEU A 162 5.23 -44.39 2.30
C LEU A 162 5.48 -43.34 1.22
N THR A 163 6.23 -43.69 0.17
CA THR A 163 6.50 -42.77 -0.96
C THR A 163 5.21 -42.37 -1.67
N THR A 164 4.31 -43.32 -1.94
CA THR A 164 2.99 -43.03 -2.53
C THR A 164 2.16 -42.13 -1.62
N SER A 165 2.05 -42.40 -0.32
CA SER A 165 1.26 -41.57 0.60
C SER A 165 1.82 -40.16 0.77
N VAL A 166 3.15 -39.95 0.71
CA VAL A 166 3.71 -38.59 0.75
C VAL A 166 3.47 -37.84 -0.57
N LEU A 167 3.58 -38.51 -1.72
CA LEU A 167 3.26 -37.90 -3.02
C LEU A 167 1.75 -37.58 -3.13
N GLU A 168 0.88 -38.47 -2.65
CA GLU A 168 -0.57 -38.21 -2.55
C GLU A 168 -0.87 -37.06 -1.59
N LEU A 169 -0.20 -36.97 -0.44
CA LEU A 169 -0.35 -35.84 0.49
C LEU A 169 0.08 -34.53 -0.17
N LEU A 170 1.21 -34.51 -0.88
CA LEU A 170 1.69 -33.34 -1.62
C LEU A 170 0.71 -32.94 -2.73
N SER A 171 0.21 -33.88 -3.53
CA SER A 171 -0.80 -33.62 -4.56
C SER A 171 -2.10 -33.09 -3.97
N ASN A 172 -2.63 -33.71 -2.90
CA ASN A 172 -3.83 -33.25 -2.21
C ASN A 172 -3.65 -31.85 -1.57
N LEU A 173 -2.45 -31.52 -1.09
CA LEU A 173 -2.11 -30.18 -0.63
C LEU A 173 -2.06 -29.17 -1.78
N MET A 174 -1.55 -29.56 -2.96
CA MET A 174 -1.54 -28.71 -4.16
C MET A 174 -2.94 -28.53 -4.79
N ASP A 175 -3.80 -29.55 -4.74
CA ASP A 175 -5.19 -29.46 -5.18
C ASP A 175 -6.09 -28.75 -4.15
N SER A 176 -5.57 -28.44 -2.96
CA SER A 176 -6.33 -27.78 -1.90
C SER A 176 -6.73 -26.34 -2.31
N ALA A 177 -7.98 -25.98 -2.01
CA ALA A 177 -8.47 -24.63 -2.29
C ALA A 177 -7.63 -23.49 -1.66
N PRO A 178 -6.99 -23.64 -0.49
CA PRO A 178 -6.01 -22.67 0.02
C PRO A 178 -4.77 -22.53 -0.88
N PHE A 179 -4.19 -23.64 -1.36
CA PHE A 179 -3.01 -23.60 -2.24
C PHE A 179 -3.35 -23.01 -3.61
N GLN A 180 -4.49 -23.38 -4.19
CA GLN A 180 -4.97 -22.80 -5.45
C GLN A 180 -5.24 -21.28 -5.32
N LYS A 181 -5.75 -20.81 -4.17
CA LYS A 181 -5.88 -19.37 -3.88
C LYS A 181 -4.52 -18.68 -3.76
N PHE A 182 -3.59 -19.30 -3.04
CA PHE A 182 -2.21 -18.81 -2.89
C PHE A 182 -1.49 -18.70 -4.24
N LEU A 183 -1.60 -19.73 -5.10
CA LEU A 183 -1.11 -19.69 -6.48
C LEU A 183 -1.78 -18.57 -7.27
N GLY A 184 -3.10 -18.40 -7.19
CA GLY A 184 -3.79 -17.27 -7.85
C GLY A 184 -3.25 -15.91 -7.42
N GLY A 185 -3.00 -15.70 -6.13
CA GLY A 185 -2.36 -14.48 -5.61
C GLY A 185 -0.92 -14.30 -6.09
N ALA A 186 -0.12 -15.37 -6.10
CA ALA A 186 1.25 -15.35 -6.61
C ALA A 186 1.31 -15.11 -8.13
N GLN A 187 0.37 -15.69 -8.89
CA GLN A 187 0.25 -15.55 -10.34
C GLN A 187 -0.08 -14.13 -10.76
N SER A 188 -0.92 -13.40 -10.01
CA SER A 188 -1.14 -11.97 -10.25
C SER A 188 0.15 -11.14 -10.16
N MET A 189 1.16 -11.61 -9.39
CA MET A 189 2.48 -10.98 -9.22
C MET A 189 3.56 -11.47 -10.21
N LEU A 190 3.24 -12.44 -11.07
CA LEU A 190 4.12 -12.89 -12.15
C LEU A 190 4.16 -11.87 -13.30
N PRO A 191 5.19 -11.90 -14.17
CA PRO A 191 5.26 -11.03 -15.34
C PRO A 191 4.01 -11.05 -16.22
N GLU A 192 3.41 -12.22 -16.49
CA GLU A 192 2.19 -12.31 -17.31
C GLU A 192 0.93 -11.87 -16.55
N GLY A 193 0.84 -12.09 -15.22
CA GLY A 193 -0.24 -11.54 -14.40
C GLY A 193 -0.22 -10.01 -14.35
N CYS A 194 0.97 -9.44 -14.12
CA CYS A 194 1.22 -8.01 -14.23
C CYS A 194 0.95 -7.48 -15.64
N ARG A 195 1.21 -8.27 -16.68
CA ARG A 195 0.90 -7.91 -18.08
C ARG A 195 -0.59 -7.84 -18.36
N ALA A 196 -1.37 -8.83 -17.92
CA ALA A 196 -2.82 -8.80 -18.03
C ALA A 196 -3.40 -7.60 -17.24
N PHE A 197 -2.99 -7.45 -15.98
CA PHE A 197 -3.36 -6.33 -15.12
C PHE A 197 -3.11 -4.97 -15.80
N TRP A 198 -1.89 -4.67 -16.24
CA TRP A 198 -1.58 -3.37 -16.86
C TRP A 198 -2.17 -3.16 -18.25
N ARG A 199 -2.49 -4.24 -18.99
CA ARG A 199 -3.22 -4.17 -20.27
C ARG A 199 -4.65 -3.65 -20.06
N GLU A 200 -5.30 -4.11 -19.01
CA GLU A 200 -6.74 -3.92 -18.80
C GLU A 200 -7.09 -2.76 -17.86
N SER A 201 -6.21 -2.46 -16.90
CA SER A 201 -6.50 -1.48 -15.85
C SER A 201 -6.75 -0.07 -16.39
N GLN A 202 -7.87 0.54 -15.99
CA GLN A 202 -8.30 1.90 -16.33
C GLN A 202 -8.33 2.78 -15.09
N HIS A 203 -8.00 4.07 -15.23
CA HIS A 203 -7.86 4.99 -14.11
C HIS A 203 -8.29 6.42 -14.47
N LEU A 204 -8.76 7.18 -13.48
CA LEU A 204 -9.13 8.59 -13.60
C LEU A 204 -7.89 9.46 -13.90
N PRO A 205 -7.89 10.25 -15.00
CA PRO A 205 -6.71 10.98 -15.50
C PRO A 205 -6.38 12.27 -14.73
N HIS A 206 -7.22 12.66 -13.78
CA HIS A 206 -7.07 13.90 -12.99
C HIS A 206 -6.80 13.63 -11.51
N VAL A 207 -6.75 12.36 -11.10
CA VAL A 207 -6.49 11.97 -9.71
C VAL A 207 -4.98 11.79 -9.52
N PRO A 208 -4.30 12.59 -8.68
CA PRO A 208 -2.88 12.44 -8.40
C PRO A 208 -2.55 11.09 -7.74
N THR A 209 -1.48 10.45 -8.22
CA THR A 209 -0.91 9.23 -7.62
C THR A 209 0.47 9.52 -7.06
N CYS A 210 0.61 9.41 -5.74
CA CYS A 210 1.89 9.50 -5.04
C CYS A 210 2.47 8.10 -4.81
N THR A 211 3.80 7.99 -4.82
CA THR A 211 4.53 6.75 -4.52
C THR A 211 5.52 6.95 -3.39
N LEU A 212 5.74 5.91 -2.59
CA LEU A 212 6.83 5.82 -1.62
C LEU A 212 7.69 4.63 -2.01
N ARG A 213 8.93 4.93 -2.42
CA ARG A 213 9.98 3.99 -2.79
C ARG A 213 10.97 3.86 -1.65
N ALA A 214 11.68 2.74 -1.56
CA ALA A 214 12.71 2.58 -0.57
C ALA A 214 13.90 1.74 -1.02
N VAL A 215 14.99 1.92 -0.28
CA VAL A 215 16.20 1.11 -0.33
C VAL A 215 16.59 0.70 1.08
N MET A 216 17.00 -0.55 1.21
CA MET A 216 17.60 -1.06 2.44
C MET A 216 19.07 -0.70 2.50
N GLU A 217 19.53 -0.37 3.69
CA GLU A 217 20.93 -0.14 4.03
C GLU A 217 21.28 -1.02 5.24
N LYS A 218 22.58 -1.22 5.53
CA LYS A 218 23.05 -2.08 6.65
C LYS A 218 22.47 -1.72 8.04
N HIS A 219 21.84 -0.56 8.19
CA HIS A 219 21.20 -0.12 9.44
C HIS A 219 19.67 -0.04 9.37
N THR A 220 19.07 -0.41 8.24
CA THR A 220 17.60 -0.48 8.05
C THR A 220 17.15 -1.84 7.54
N THR A 221 18.05 -2.83 7.44
CA THR A 221 17.73 -4.22 7.12
C THR A 221 17.43 -5.01 8.39
N PRO A 222 16.21 -5.55 8.58
CA PRO A 222 15.95 -6.58 9.58
C PRO A 222 16.79 -7.83 9.30
N GLU A 223 17.30 -8.48 10.35
CA GLU A 223 18.11 -9.70 10.23
C GLU A 223 17.38 -10.81 9.48
N SER A 224 16.07 -10.97 9.75
CA SER A 224 15.16 -11.89 9.05
C SER A 224 15.04 -11.64 7.54
N LEU A 225 15.39 -10.45 7.06
CA LEU A 225 15.38 -10.08 5.65
C LEU A 225 16.78 -10.07 4.99
N GLU A 226 17.88 -10.29 5.72
CA GLU A 226 19.23 -10.22 5.15
C GLU A 226 19.48 -11.22 4.03
N MET A 227 19.10 -12.49 4.22
CA MET A 227 19.24 -13.52 3.16
C MET A 227 18.44 -13.16 1.91
N ILE A 228 17.22 -12.66 2.09
CA ILE A 228 16.29 -12.27 1.03
C ILE A 228 16.83 -11.04 0.28
N SER A 229 17.34 -10.05 1.01
CA SER A 229 18.00 -8.85 0.48
C SER A 229 19.24 -9.22 -0.36
N ASN A 230 20.10 -10.10 0.15
CA ASN A 230 21.29 -10.58 -0.57
C ASN A 230 20.96 -11.39 -1.82
N LEU A 231 19.89 -12.21 -1.80
CA LEU A 231 19.36 -12.89 -2.97
C LEU A 231 18.92 -11.87 -4.04
N LEU A 232 18.10 -10.90 -3.65
CA LEU A 232 17.56 -9.88 -4.54
C LEU A 232 18.64 -8.98 -5.15
N THR A 233 19.66 -8.59 -4.37
CA THR A 233 20.79 -7.80 -4.89
C THR A 233 21.50 -8.55 -6.02
N LYS A 234 21.65 -9.88 -5.88
CA LYS A 234 22.22 -10.73 -6.94
C LYS A 234 21.27 -10.89 -8.14
N GLN A 235 19.97 -11.05 -7.92
CA GLN A 235 18.98 -11.23 -9.00
C GLN A 235 18.75 -9.96 -9.81
N ALA A 236 18.67 -8.79 -9.16
CA ALA A 236 18.48 -7.49 -9.80
C ALA A 236 19.80 -6.86 -10.29
N GLY A 237 20.96 -7.43 -9.95
CA GLY A 237 22.28 -6.83 -10.20
C GLY A 237 22.50 -5.49 -9.49
N SER A 238 21.70 -5.18 -8.46
CA SER A 238 21.61 -3.85 -7.86
C SER A 238 21.05 -3.94 -6.43
N PRO A 239 21.65 -3.25 -5.44
CA PRO A 239 21.14 -3.19 -4.07
C PRO A 239 19.98 -2.18 -3.88
N LEU A 240 19.52 -1.52 -4.96
CA LEU A 240 18.49 -0.47 -4.90
C LEU A 240 17.08 -1.08 -4.81
N HIS A 241 16.80 -1.78 -3.70
CA HIS A 241 15.52 -2.42 -3.43
C HIS A 241 15.14 -2.39 -1.94
N ASP A 242 13.85 -2.60 -1.65
CA ASP A 242 13.28 -2.62 -0.30
C ASP A 242 13.11 -4.04 0.30
N SER A 243 13.77 -5.04 -0.31
CA SER A 243 13.66 -6.51 -0.20
C SER A 243 12.39 -7.15 -0.77
N GLN A 244 11.58 -6.39 -1.52
CA GLN A 244 10.44 -6.91 -2.27
C GLN A 244 10.49 -6.46 -3.75
N VAL A 245 10.79 -5.18 -3.98
CA VAL A 245 10.71 -4.50 -5.29
C VAL A 245 11.95 -3.62 -5.49
N HIS A 246 12.44 -3.53 -6.74
CA HIS A 246 13.50 -2.59 -7.10
C HIS A 246 12.94 -1.16 -7.21
N VAL A 247 13.74 -0.15 -6.89
CA VAL A 247 13.33 1.27 -6.93
C VAL A 247 12.77 1.69 -8.29
N TYR A 248 13.25 1.08 -9.37
CA TYR A 248 12.78 1.33 -10.74
C TYR A 248 11.33 0.85 -10.96
N ASP A 249 10.96 -0.26 -10.33
CA ASP A 249 9.64 -0.91 -10.48
C ASP A 249 8.60 -0.37 -9.49
N ALA A 250 9.04 0.19 -8.36
CA ALA A 250 8.22 0.73 -7.28
C ALA A 250 7.52 2.08 -7.64
N VAL A 251 7.08 2.25 -8.89
CA VAL A 251 6.43 3.45 -9.42
C VAL A 251 4.91 3.27 -9.62
N ALA A 252 4.22 4.33 -10.05
CA ALA A 252 2.77 4.42 -10.16
C ALA A 252 2.17 3.89 -11.47
N TYR A 253 3.01 3.51 -12.44
CA TYR A 253 2.63 3.24 -13.82
C TYR A 253 3.42 2.04 -14.35
N PRO A 254 2.95 1.37 -15.43
CA PRO A 254 3.66 0.25 -16.02
C PRO A 254 5.02 0.69 -16.56
N MET A 255 6.08 0.00 -16.14
CA MET A 255 7.43 0.21 -16.68
C MET A 255 7.68 -0.59 -17.95
N TYR A 256 7.22 -1.84 -17.99
CA TYR A 256 7.51 -2.78 -19.07
C TYR A 256 6.44 -2.83 -20.17
N ILE A 257 5.31 -2.13 -20.00
CA ILE A 257 4.11 -2.27 -20.85
C ILE A 257 3.66 -0.90 -21.32
N LEU A 258 3.87 -0.62 -22.60
CA LEU A 258 3.53 0.66 -23.22
C LEU A 258 2.12 0.59 -23.82
N ASN A 259 1.15 1.22 -23.15
CA ASN A 259 -0.22 1.33 -23.66
C ASN A 259 -0.86 2.70 -23.35
N ARG A 260 -2.14 2.89 -23.68
CA ARG A 260 -2.87 4.14 -23.42
C ARG A 260 -3.08 4.38 -21.91
N ASN A 261 -3.43 3.34 -21.16
CA ASN A 261 -3.83 3.47 -19.76
C ASN A 261 -2.62 3.74 -18.85
N GLY A 262 -1.48 3.13 -19.15
CA GLY A 262 -0.20 3.41 -18.48
C GLY A 262 0.27 4.85 -18.65
N ARG A 263 0.03 5.46 -19.82
CA ARG A 263 0.28 6.89 -20.05
C ARG A 263 -0.59 7.78 -19.18
N VAL A 264 -1.83 7.39 -18.89
CA VAL A 264 -2.72 8.12 -17.98
C VAL A 264 -2.13 8.13 -16.56
N LEU A 265 -1.82 6.98 -15.98
CA LEU A 265 -1.21 6.93 -14.63
C LEU A 265 0.15 7.61 -14.57
N LYS A 266 0.97 7.52 -15.62
CA LYS A 266 2.25 8.23 -15.69
C LYS A 266 2.06 9.75 -15.64
N ALA A 267 1.04 10.29 -16.32
CA ALA A 267 0.68 11.70 -16.23
C ALA A 267 0.11 12.10 -14.85
N CYS A 268 -0.54 11.16 -14.16
CA CYS A 268 -1.03 11.36 -12.79
C CYS A 268 0.06 11.23 -11.70
N SER A 269 1.27 10.77 -12.02
CA SER A 269 2.32 10.50 -11.03
C SER A 269 2.87 11.80 -10.43
N VAL A 270 2.54 12.10 -9.17
CA VAL A 270 2.97 13.33 -8.48
C VAL A 270 4.38 13.16 -7.94
N GLY A 271 5.34 13.37 -8.85
CA GLY A 271 6.75 13.12 -8.64
C GLY A 271 7.07 11.63 -8.59
N GLU A 272 8.32 11.28 -8.89
CA GLU A 272 8.84 10.00 -8.45
C GLU A 272 9.24 10.15 -6.99
N GLY A 273 8.41 9.64 -6.06
CA GLY A 273 8.56 9.88 -4.64
C GLY A 273 9.98 9.63 -4.11
N ALA A 274 10.40 10.48 -3.17
CA ALA A 274 11.74 10.42 -2.58
C ALA A 274 12.02 9.03 -2.01
N ILE A 275 13.12 8.42 -2.46
CA ILE A 275 13.57 7.11 -2.02
C ILE A 275 13.91 7.20 -0.53
N GLN A 276 13.22 6.40 0.29
CA GLN A 276 13.45 6.35 1.73
C GLN A 276 14.47 5.26 2.07
N ARG A 277 15.35 5.53 3.04
CA ARG A 277 16.20 4.52 3.67
C ARG A 277 15.33 3.71 4.63
N THR A 278 14.83 2.57 4.17
CA THR A 278 13.93 1.69 4.91
C THR A 278 13.70 0.38 4.16
N HIS A 279 13.16 -0.60 4.86
CA HIS A 279 12.64 -1.86 4.33
C HIS A 279 11.13 -1.79 4.09
N HIS A 280 10.61 -2.69 3.26
CA HIS A 280 9.16 -2.78 2.98
C HIS A 280 8.34 -3.18 4.22
N TRP A 281 8.90 -3.96 5.16
CA TRP A 281 8.32 -4.26 6.48
C TRP A 281 8.43 -3.11 7.51
N SER A 282 8.60 -1.87 7.03
CA SER A 282 7.83 -0.78 7.64
C SER A 282 6.35 -0.93 7.26
N PRO A 283 5.47 0.06 7.48
CA PRO A 283 4.08 -0.21 7.91
C PRO A 283 3.85 -1.17 9.08
N LEU A 284 4.39 -2.39 9.04
CA LEU A 284 4.27 -3.47 10.02
C LEU A 284 4.97 -3.14 11.35
N SER A 285 4.46 -3.68 12.44
CA SER A 285 5.08 -3.66 13.77
C SER A 285 4.76 -4.97 14.47
N ASP A 286 3.49 -5.10 14.85
CA ASP A 286 2.97 -6.21 15.64
C ASP A 286 2.93 -7.50 14.78
N GLU A 287 2.74 -7.36 13.46
CA GLU A 287 2.74 -8.47 12.50
C GLU A 287 4.10 -9.16 12.32
N VAL A 288 5.20 -8.52 12.76
CA VAL A 288 6.58 -8.99 12.55
C VAL A 288 7.33 -9.25 13.87
N GLU A 289 6.68 -9.08 15.01
CA GLU A 289 7.23 -9.36 16.34
C GLU A 289 7.82 -10.78 16.44
N PHE A 290 7.11 -11.77 15.87
CA PHE A 290 7.53 -13.18 15.89
C PHE A 290 8.81 -13.51 15.10
N VAL A 291 9.29 -12.58 14.24
CA VAL A 291 10.56 -12.69 13.49
C VAL A 291 11.56 -11.59 13.85
N GLN A 292 11.24 -10.75 14.83
CA GLN A 292 12.12 -9.68 15.28
C GLN A 292 13.23 -10.26 16.15
N THR A 293 14.49 -10.04 15.76
CA THR A 293 15.63 -10.55 16.52
C THR A 293 16.11 -9.55 17.58
N LYS A 294 17.01 -9.99 18.46
CA LYS A 294 17.68 -9.07 19.40
C LYS A 294 18.43 -7.96 18.67
N HIS A 295 19.10 -8.26 17.56
CA HIS A 295 19.77 -7.26 16.72
C HIS A 295 18.77 -6.22 16.18
N ASP A 296 17.58 -6.64 15.78
CA ASP A 296 16.55 -5.75 15.25
C ASP A 296 15.95 -4.83 16.33
N MET A 297 15.83 -5.33 17.57
CA MET A 297 15.45 -4.53 18.76
C MET A 297 16.56 -3.55 19.16
N ASP A 298 17.80 -4.03 19.36
CA ASP A 298 18.95 -3.22 19.79
C ASP A 298 19.26 -2.06 18.81
N ARG A 299 18.79 -2.17 17.55
CA ARG A 299 18.98 -1.17 16.49
C ARG A 299 17.67 -0.46 16.07
N ALA A 300 16.57 -0.69 16.78
CA ALA A 300 15.28 -0.03 16.57
C ALA A 300 14.75 -0.10 15.11
N ILE A 301 14.99 -1.21 14.40
CA ILE A 301 14.83 -1.30 12.93
C ILE A 301 13.37 -1.13 12.49
N PHE A 302 12.42 -1.59 13.31
CA PHE A 302 10.98 -1.45 13.06
C PHE A 302 10.40 -0.14 13.61
N GLU A 303 11.10 0.55 14.52
CA GLU A 303 10.63 1.77 15.22
C GLU A 303 10.69 3.06 14.37
N CYS A 304 10.75 2.94 13.05
CA CYS A 304 10.68 4.09 12.16
C CYS A 304 9.37 4.87 12.37
N ALA A 305 9.42 6.21 12.33
CA ALA A 305 8.25 7.07 12.48
C ALA A 305 7.21 6.80 11.37
N LYS A 306 6.22 5.94 11.65
CA LYS A 306 5.24 5.44 10.67
C LYS A 306 4.42 6.56 10.00
N ASP A 307 4.30 7.72 10.66
CA ASP A 307 3.64 8.91 10.14
C ASP A 307 4.18 9.38 8.79
N ARG A 308 5.48 9.12 8.49
CA ARG A 308 6.11 9.44 7.20
C ARG A 308 5.46 8.74 5.99
N HIS A 309 4.66 7.70 6.22
CA HIS A 309 3.93 6.98 5.17
C HIS A 309 2.54 7.59 4.88
N ILE A 310 1.98 8.38 5.81
CA ILE A 310 0.62 8.94 5.71
C ILE A 310 0.63 10.47 5.62
N PHE A 311 1.24 11.14 6.61
CA PHE A 311 1.13 12.58 6.79
C PHE A 311 1.65 13.37 5.59
N PRO A 312 2.84 13.09 5.02
CA PRO A 312 3.34 13.84 3.86
C PRO A 312 2.42 13.73 2.63
N TRP A 313 1.76 12.58 2.44
CA TRP A 313 0.82 12.38 1.33
C TRP A 313 -0.43 13.23 1.50
N VAL A 314 -1.06 13.16 2.68
CA VAL A 314 -2.27 13.94 2.98
C VAL A 314 -1.95 15.43 2.94
N ASP A 315 -0.87 15.87 3.58
CA ASP A 315 -0.51 17.28 3.66
C ASP A 315 -0.15 17.89 2.29
N VAL A 316 0.49 17.12 1.41
CA VAL A 316 0.74 17.53 0.01
C VAL A 316 -0.57 17.69 -0.77
N ASN A 317 -1.52 16.76 -0.63
CA ASN A 317 -2.80 16.84 -1.33
C ASN A 317 -3.71 17.97 -0.79
N VAL A 318 -3.60 18.32 0.49
CA VAL A 318 -4.20 19.55 1.05
C VAL A 318 -3.56 20.79 0.45
N ARG A 319 -2.22 20.84 0.37
CA ARG A 319 -1.46 22.00 -0.13
C ARG A 319 -1.74 22.32 -1.60
N PHE A 320 -1.92 21.30 -2.43
CA PHE A 320 -2.34 21.46 -3.82
C PHE A 320 -3.86 21.56 -4.00
N GLY A 321 -4.63 21.62 -2.90
CA GLY A 321 -6.06 21.88 -2.90
C GLY A 321 -6.95 20.74 -3.38
N PHE A 322 -6.41 19.52 -3.56
CA PHE A 322 -7.20 18.30 -3.81
C PHE A 322 -8.06 17.94 -2.59
N ILE A 323 -7.45 18.01 -1.41
CA ILE A 323 -8.16 17.90 -0.13
C ILE A 323 -8.48 19.31 0.36
N LYS A 324 -9.71 19.52 0.87
CA LYS A 324 -10.12 20.78 1.48
C LYS A 324 -9.99 20.72 3.00
N TYR A 325 -9.80 21.88 3.63
CA TYR A 325 -10.11 22.04 5.04
C TYR A 325 -11.63 21.92 5.21
N THR A 326 -12.10 21.25 6.25
CA THR A 326 -13.47 21.48 6.73
C THR A 326 -13.50 22.91 7.28
N GLU A 327 -14.57 23.67 7.00
CA GLU A 327 -14.78 24.99 7.61
C GLU A 327 -14.65 24.88 9.14
N LYS A 328 -13.57 25.47 9.69
CA LYS A 328 -13.46 25.70 11.13
C LYS A 328 -14.36 26.88 11.43
N ASN A 329 -15.12 26.81 12.52
CA ASN A 329 -15.86 27.95 13.07
C ASN A 329 -14.95 29.20 13.10
N ASP A 330 -15.24 30.20 12.26
CA ASP A 330 -14.52 31.50 12.20
C ASP A 330 -14.58 32.28 13.53
N SER A 331 -15.41 31.83 14.47
CA SER A 331 -15.66 32.46 15.77
C SER A 331 -14.50 32.38 16.77
N SER A 332 -13.40 31.66 16.49
CA SER A 332 -12.20 31.66 17.36
C SER A 332 -11.14 32.66 16.91
N ILE A 333 -10.78 32.67 15.62
CA ILE A 333 -9.76 33.58 15.08
C ILE A 333 -10.29 35.03 15.07
N ALA A 334 -11.53 35.23 14.60
CA ALA A 334 -12.16 36.56 14.61
C ALA A 334 -12.46 37.11 16.02
N LYS A 335 -12.42 36.25 17.06
CA LYS A 335 -12.50 36.70 18.47
C LYS A 335 -11.13 37.06 19.03
N GLN A 336 -10.05 36.36 18.66
CA GLN A 336 -8.71 36.77 19.06
C GLN A 336 -8.33 38.12 18.43
N GLU A 337 -8.55 38.30 17.12
CA GLU A 337 -8.24 39.58 16.46
C GLU A 337 -9.08 40.75 16.98
N LYS A 338 -10.36 40.51 17.35
CA LYS A 338 -11.17 41.54 18.01
C LYS A 338 -10.73 41.83 19.44
N SER A 339 -10.26 40.83 20.20
CA SER A 339 -9.71 41.05 21.55
C SER A 339 -8.49 41.96 21.49
N THR A 340 -7.48 41.60 20.69
CA THR A 340 -6.25 42.41 20.60
C THR A 340 -6.50 43.80 20.03
N ALA A 341 -7.42 43.97 19.07
CA ALA A 341 -7.77 45.29 18.57
C ALA A 341 -8.48 46.19 19.60
N GLN A 342 -9.26 45.58 20.51
CA GLN A 342 -10.02 46.31 21.53
C GLN A 342 -9.12 46.69 22.73
N ASP A 343 -8.17 45.83 23.10
CA ASP A 343 -7.18 46.13 24.15
C ASP A 343 -6.18 47.23 23.71
N THR A 344 -5.78 47.28 22.43
CA THR A 344 -4.91 48.37 21.90
C THR A 344 -5.60 49.74 21.77
N ALA A 345 -6.93 49.79 21.84
CA ALA A 345 -7.69 51.03 21.72
C ALA A 345 -7.91 51.75 23.06
N THR A 346 -7.69 51.08 24.20
CA THR A 346 -7.92 51.64 25.54
C THR A 346 -6.68 52.25 26.21
N ASP A 347 -5.47 51.87 25.77
CA ASP A 347 -4.21 52.40 26.33
C ASP A 347 -3.73 53.72 25.66
N ALA A 348 -4.44 54.20 24.62
CA ALA A 348 -4.04 55.39 23.87
C ALA A 348 -4.53 56.73 24.47
N ASP A 349 -5.53 56.70 25.36
CA ASP A 349 -6.24 57.91 25.86
C ASP A 349 -5.84 58.32 27.30
N ILE A 350 -4.70 57.85 27.82
CA ILE A 350 -4.22 58.19 29.19
C ILE A 350 -2.75 58.68 29.21
N ILE A 351 -2.39 59.60 28.31
CA ILE A 351 -1.24 60.51 28.51
C ILE A 351 -1.57 61.91 27.94
N GLU A 352 -2.10 62.79 28.79
CA GLU A 352 -1.98 64.27 28.65
C GLU A 352 -1.83 64.91 30.04
#